data_AF-A0A355DVI2-F1
#
_entry.id   AF-A0A355DVI2-F1
#
_cell.length_a   1.000
_cell.length_b   1.000
_cell.length_c   1.000
_cell.angle_alpha   90.00
_cell.angle_beta   90.00
_cell.angle_gamma   90.00
#
_symmetry.space_group_name_H-M   'P 1'
#
loop_
_entity.id
_entity.type
_entity.pdbx_description
1 polymer ?
#
loop_
_entity_poly.entity_id
_entity_poly.type
_entity_poly.pdbx_seq_one_letter_code
_entity_poly.pdbx_strand_id
1 'polypeptide(L)'
;MISYQESTAQQGVSEQQFFKILQQYFPHISPGLMFAIPDSKYHYSTDFSLIDPTTGLSIDIEIDEPYEGRTKQPHHCLDQGKDRNRNQFFLAGNWVVIRFAEIQVVKYPHACAAAIASVLTQITGEDCYIKQFETIEPLPRVKPWTTAEARKMARKNFRQNYLNEMGIFVSSQKTRKKRSDRKK
;
A
#
# COMPACT_ATOMS: atom_id res chain seq x y z
N MET A 1 19.65 18.14 2.03
CA MET A 1 19.38 16.69 2.17
C MET A 1 18.25 16.53 3.14
N ILE A 2 17.08 16.08 2.69
CA ILE A 2 16.02 15.65 3.60
C ILE A 2 16.43 14.26 4.08
N SER A 3 16.72 14.12 5.38
CA SER A 3 17.04 12.82 5.99
C SER A 3 15.74 12.07 6.25
N TYR A 4 15.53 10.93 5.59
CA TYR A 4 14.41 10.04 5.88
C TYR A 4 14.84 8.95 6.88
N GLN A 5 13.92 8.55 7.76
CA GLN A 5 14.11 7.43 8.69
C GLN A 5 13.16 6.30 8.29
N GLU A 6 13.60 5.06 8.47
CA GLU A 6 12.74 3.88 8.31
C GLU A 6 11.60 3.89 9.36
N SER A 7 10.41 3.55 8.90
CA SER A 7 9.19 3.52 9.70
C SER A 7 9.09 2.26 10.54
N THR A 8 8.65 2.46 11.78
CA THR A 8 8.29 1.39 12.71
C THR A 8 6.78 1.14 12.77
N ALA A 9 6.00 1.77 11.88
CA ALA A 9 4.55 1.60 11.79
C ALA A 9 4.17 0.14 11.53
N GLN A 10 3.01 -0.27 12.04
CA GLN A 10 2.50 -1.62 11.83
C GLN A 10 2.15 -1.80 10.36
N GLN A 11 2.84 -2.73 9.68
CA GLN A 11 2.54 -3.11 8.31
C GLN A 11 1.22 -3.88 8.19
N GLY A 12 0.43 -3.53 7.20
CA GLY A 12 -0.75 -4.26 6.74
C GLY A 12 -0.40 -5.65 6.21
N VAL A 13 -1.37 -6.57 6.25
CA VAL A 13 -1.16 -8.00 5.92
C VAL A 13 -0.84 -8.24 4.44
N SER A 14 -1.20 -7.30 3.56
CA SER A 14 -0.92 -7.35 2.12
C SER A 14 0.44 -6.76 1.76
N GLU A 15 0.99 -5.87 2.59
CA GLU A 15 2.18 -5.08 2.24
C GLU A 15 3.40 -5.94 1.96
N GLN A 16 3.65 -6.96 2.81
CA GLN A 16 4.84 -7.80 2.64
C GLN A 16 4.81 -8.58 1.32
N GLN A 17 3.65 -9.07 0.90
CA GLN A 17 3.55 -9.80 -0.36
C GLN A 17 3.64 -8.86 -1.55
N PHE A 18 3.01 -7.69 -1.47
CA PHE A 18 3.05 -6.70 -2.53
C PHE A 18 4.46 -6.13 -2.72
N PHE A 19 5.18 -5.87 -1.63
CA PHE A 19 6.56 -5.39 -1.68
C PHE A 19 7.45 -6.32 -2.50
N LYS A 20 7.34 -7.63 -2.30
CA LYS A 20 8.10 -8.63 -3.07
C LYS A 20 7.80 -8.57 -4.57
N ILE A 21 6.59 -8.16 -4.95
CA ILE A 21 6.21 -7.98 -6.35
C ILE A 21 6.78 -6.66 -6.87
N LEU A 22 6.64 -5.56 -6.11
CA LEU A 22 7.24 -4.27 -6.48
C LEU A 22 8.76 -4.36 -6.67
N GLN A 23 9.46 -5.12 -5.82
CA GLN A 23 10.91 -5.32 -5.93
C GLN A 23 11.36 -6.01 -7.22
N GLN A 24 10.47 -6.75 -7.89
CA GLN A 24 10.78 -7.36 -9.18
C GLN A 24 10.88 -6.32 -10.30
N TYR A 25 10.19 -5.18 -10.14
CA TYR A 25 10.02 -4.17 -11.18
C TYR A 25 10.74 -2.85 -10.88
N PHE A 26 10.90 -2.52 -9.60
CA PHE A 26 11.38 -1.22 -9.15
C PHE A 26 12.57 -1.39 -8.18
N PRO A 27 13.82 -1.26 -8.65
CA PRO A 27 15.00 -1.52 -7.83
C PRO A 27 15.17 -0.56 -6.65
N HIS A 28 14.53 0.61 -6.70
CA HIS A 28 14.62 1.66 -5.67
C HIS A 28 13.34 1.78 -4.82
N ILE A 29 12.47 0.77 -4.84
CA ILE A 29 11.31 0.72 -3.95
C ILE A 29 11.76 0.41 -2.52
N SER A 30 11.26 1.19 -1.56
CA SER A 30 11.53 1.04 -0.14
C SER A 30 10.22 1.01 0.65
N PRO A 31 10.09 0.17 1.69
CA PRO A 31 8.94 0.23 2.58
C PRO A 31 9.11 1.38 3.58
N GLY A 32 8.00 1.99 4.02
CA GLY A 32 7.98 2.70 5.29
C GLY A 32 8.97 3.85 5.44
N LEU A 33 8.87 4.94 4.67
CA LEU A 33 9.63 6.15 4.99
C LEU A 33 8.83 7.05 5.95
N MET A 34 9.49 7.59 6.98
CA MET A 34 8.91 8.54 7.93
C MET A 34 9.23 9.99 7.57
N PHE A 35 8.23 10.86 7.75
CA PHE A 35 8.28 12.27 7.46
C PHE A 35 7.79 13.07 8.66
N ALA A 36 8.64 13.98 9.15
CA ALA A 36 8.25 14.92 10.18
C ALA A 36 7.23 15.92 9.63
N ILE A 37 6.17 16.17 10.38
CA ILE A 37 5.17 17.19 10.06
C ILE A 37 5.57 18.46 10.82
N PRO A 38 5.72 19.63 10.13
CA PRO A 38 6.02 20.88 10.80
C PRO A 38 5.08 21.16 11.97
N ASP A 39 5.64 21.60 13.10
CA ASP A 39 4.92 21.96 14.32
C ASP A 39 4.04 20.85 14.92
N SER A 40 4.35 19.59 14.63
CA SER A 40 3.62 18.42 15.11
C SER A 40 4.55 17.38 15.71
N LYS A 41 4.08 16.72 16.78
CA LYS A 41 4.75 15.54 17.35
C LYS A 41 4.50 14.25 16.55
N TYR A 42 3.59 14.31 15.57
CA TYR A 42 3.22 13.19 14.73
C TYR A 42 4.05 13.19 13.45
N HIS A 43 4.22 12.00 12.88
CA HIS A 43 4.91 11.77 11.63
C HIS A 43 3.95 11.14 10.63
N TYR A 44 4.14 11.43 9.36
CA TYR A 44 3.56 10.59 8.31
C TYR A 44 4.51 9.44 8.00
N SER A 45 3.94 8.30 7.67
CA SER A 45 4.66 7.19 7.06
C SER A 45 4.02 6.83 5.73
N THR A 46 4.84 6.47 4.76
CA THR A 46 4.40 5.87 3.50
C THR A 46 4.32 4.37 3.66
N ASP A 47 3.38 3.67 3.01
CA ASP A 47 3.48 2.21 2.94
C ASP A 47 4.70 1.79 2.10
N PHE A 48 4.84 2.40 0.92
CA PHE A 48 6.05 2.34 0.11
C PHE A 48 6.45 3.70 -0.44
N SER A 49 7.74 3.85 -0.69
CA SER A 49 8.33 4.98 -1.37
C SER A 49 9.19 4.49 -2.52
N LEU A 50 9.04 5.11 -3.68
CA LEU A 50 9.93 4.92 -4.82
C LEU A 50 10.67 6.25 -5.06
N ILE A 51 11.99 6.24 -4.90
CA ILE A 51 12.83 7.41 -5.14
C ILE A 51 13.83 7.06 -6.22
N ASP A 52 13.75 7.71 -7.37
CA ASP A 52 14.78 7.62 -8.39
C ASP A 52 16.02 8.39 -7.94
N PRO A 53 17.17 7.74 -7.70
CA PRO A 53 18.38 8.41 -7.23
C PRO A 53 18.99 9.35 -8.28
N THR A 54 18.63 9.20 -9.57
CA THR A 54 19.19 9.99 -10.66
C THR A 54 18.45 11.31 -10.81
N THR A 55 17.11 11.27 -10.83
CA THR A 55 16.27 12.45 -11.06
C THR A 55 15.75 13.07 -9.76
N GLY A 56 15.77 12.32 -8.65
CA GLY A 56 15.11 12.70 -7.41
C GLY A 56 13.58 12.54 -7.45
N LEU A 57 13.01 12.02 -8.54
CA LEU A 57 11.58 11.76 -8.65
C LEU A 57 11.15 10.83 -7.51
N SER A 58 10.21 11.30 -6.70
CA SER A 58 9.78 10.63 -5.48
C SER A 58 8.28 10.33 -5.56
N ILE A 59 7.91 9.08 -5.30
CA ILE A 59 6.52 8.60 -5.33
C ILE A 59 6.18 7.97 -3.98
N ASP A 60 5.13 8.48 -3.35
CA ASP A 60 4.47 7.93 -2.18
C ASP A 60 3.38 6.95 -2.67
N ILE A 61 3.48 5.69 -2.26
CA ILE A 61 2.58 4.61 -2.66
C ILE A 61 1.89 4.06 -1.42
N GLU A 62 0.56 4.11 -1.42
CA GLU A 62 -0.28 3.81 -0.26
C GLU A 62 -1.31 2.74 -0.58
N ILE A 63 -1.64 1.94 0.43
CA ILE A 63 -2.66 0.90 0.41
C ILE A 63 -3.81 1.34 1.31
N ASP A 64 -4.93 1.70 0.69
CA ASP A 64 -6.15 2.07 1.38
C ASP A 64 -6.97 0.84 1.75
N GLU A 65 -7.10 0.54 3.05
CA GLU A 65 -8.05 -0.48 3.50
C GLU A 65 -9.38 0.16 3.92
N PRO A 66 -10.52 -0.49 3.64
CA PRO A 66 -11.82 0.09 3.96
C PRO A 66 -12.08 0.18 5.46
N TYR A 67 -11.42 -0.66 6.25
CA TYR A 67 -11.49 -0.67 7.69
C TYR A 67 -10.28 -1.40 8.29
N GLU A 68 -9.95 -1.05 9.53
CA GLU A 68 -8.88 -1.69 10.27
C GLU A 68 -9.27 -3.13 10.65
N GLY A 69 -8.36 -4.08 10.41
CA GLY A 69 -8.67 -5.51 10.43
C GLY A 69 -9.20 -6.02 11.77
N ARG A 70 -8.65 -5.53 12.89
CA ARG A 70 -8.96 -5.99 14.24
C ARG A 70 -10.19 -5.31 14.84
N THR A 71 -10.22 -3.99 14.82
CA THR A 71 -11.25 -3.15 15.44
C THR A 71 -12.46 -2.95 14.54
N LYS A 72 -12.33 -3.24 13.23
CA LYS A 72 -13.37 -3.03 12.21
C LYS A 72 -13.77 -1.56 12.06
N GLN A 73 -12.96 -0.63 12.55
CA GLN A 73 -13.22 0.80 12.41
C GLN A 73 -12.97 1.26 10.97
N PRO A 74 -13.84 2.12 10.41
CA PRO A 74 -13.65 2.70 9.08
C PRO A 74 -12.27 3.35 8.90
N HIS A 75 -11.66 3.11 7.75
CA HIS A 75 -10.34 3.64 7.41
C HIS A 75 -10.32 4.19 5.98
N HIS A 76 -9.41 5.13 5.70
CA HIS A 76 -9.27 5.86 4.42
C HIS A 76 -10.59 6.30 3.77
N CYS A 77 -11.46 6.92 4.56
CA CYS A 77 -12.79 7.31 4.12
C CYS A 77 -12.79 8.73 3.57
N LEU A 78 -13.40 8.92 2.39
CA LEU A 78 -13.45 10.21 1.67
C LEU A 78 -14.06 11.35 2.50
N ASP A 79 -14.96 11.02 3.43
CA ASP A 79 -15.72 11.95 4.26
C ASP A 79 -15.02 12.31 5.60
N GLN A 80 -13.75 11.90 5.80
CA GLN A 80 -12.99 12.21 7.02
C GLN A 80 -11.90 13.28 6.85
N GLY A 81 -11.50 13.61 5.62
CA GLY A 81 -10.52 14.66 5.32
C GLY A 81 -9.07 14.39 5.72
N LYS A 82 -8.77 13.33 6.49
CA LYS A 82 -7.41 13.00 6.95
C LYS A 82 -6.45 12.73 5.79
N ASP A 83 -6.86 11.90 4.83
CA ASP A 83 -6.03 11.57 3.66
C ASP A 83 -5.78 12.80 2.77
N ARG A 84 -6.70 13.77 2.76
CA ARG A 84 -6.52 15.02 2.01
C ARG A 84 -5.34 15.83 2.55
N ASN A 85 -5.24 15.98 3.87
CA ASN A 85 -4.14 16.71 4.49
C ASN A 85 -2.81 15.99 4.28
N ARG A 86 -2.81 14.66 4.39
CA ARG A 86 -1.64 13.83 4.11
C ARG A 86 -1.18 14.01 2.66
N ASN A 87 -2.09 13.86 1.69
CA ASN A 87 -1.76 14.03 0.27
C ASN A 87 -1.22 15.45 -0.01
N GLN A 88 -1.81 16.48 0.60
CA GLN A 88 -1.34 17.85 0.42
C GLN A 88 0.10 18.04 0.94
N PHE A 89 0.46 17.41 2.06
CA PHE A 89 1.83 17.42 2.57
C PHE A 89 2.83 16.85 1.56
N PHE A 90 2.55 15.66 1.01
CA PHE A 90 3.44 15.02 0.03
C PHE A 90 3.50 15.81 -1.28
N LEU A 91 2.37 16.26 -1.81
CA LEU A 91 2.31 17.08 -3.02
C LEU A 91 3.09 18.40 -2.86
N ALA A 92 3.00 19.06 -1.70
CA ALA A 92 3.78 20.27 -1.41
C ALA A 92 5.30 19.99 -1.32
N GLY A 93 5.69 18.75 -1.04
CA GLY A 93 7.07 18.27 -1.08
C GLY A 93 7.54 17.78 -2.45
N ASN A 94 6.79 18.01 -3.53
CA ASN A 94 7.03 17.47 -4.88
C ASN A 94 7.02 15.92 -4.96
N TRP A 95 6.27 15.25 -4.08
CA TRP A 95 6.02 13.83 -4.20
C TRP A 95 4.80 13.57 -5.07
N VAL A 96 4.91 12.59 -5.97
CA VAL A 96 3.75 11.98 -6.63
C VAL A 96 3.05 11.08 -5.62
N VAL A 97 1.72 11.10 -5.56
CA VAL A 97 0.95 10.24 -4.64
C VAL A 97 0.13 9.25 -5.45
N ILE A 98 0.34 7.96 -5.20
CA ILE A 98 -0.45 6.86 -5.77
C ILE A 98 -1.10 6.10 -4.61
N ARG A 99 -2.42 5.97 -4.61
CA ARG A 99 -3.17 5.18 -3.61
C ARG A 99 -3.92 4.05 -4.29
N PHE A 100 -3.76 2.84 -3.78
CA PHE A 100 -4.49 1.66 -4.22
C PHE A 100 -5.45 1.19 -3.14
N ALA A 101 -6.64 0.74 -3.51
CA ALA A 101 -7.44 -0.02 -2.55
C ALA A 101 -6.74 -1.36 -2.23
N GLU A 102 -6.77 -1.82 -0.99
CA GLU A 102 -6.13 -3.08 -0.58
C GLU A 102 -6.59 -4.27 -1.45
N ILE A 103 -7.86 -4.30 -1.85
CA ILE A 103 -8.38 -5.34 -2.74
C ILE A 103 -7.68 -5.36 -4.11
N GLN A 104 -7.27 -4.20 -4.64
CA GLN A 104 -6.50 -4.11 -5.88
C GLN A 104 -5.12 -4.73 -5.69
N VAL A 105 -4.44 -4.37 -4.60
CA VAL A 105 -3.13 -4.92 -4.26
C VAL A 105 -3.19 -6.43 -4.04
N VAL A 106 -4.21 -6.92 -3.35
CA VAL A 106 -4.36 -8.34 -3.02
C VAL A 106 -4.73 -9.19 -4.25
N LYS A 107 -5.64 -8.70 -5.10
CA LYS A 107 -6.13 -9.48 -6.25
C LYS A 107 -5.33 -9.26 -7.53
N TYR A 108 -4.71 -8.09 -7.71
CA TYR A 108 -4.09 -7.67 -8.96
C TYR A 108 -2.73 -6.97 -8.75
N PRO A 109 -1.80 -7.53 -7.95
CA PRO A 109 -0.57 -6.82 -7.59
C PRO A 109 0.32 -6.45 -8.80
N HIS A 110 0.40 -7.31 -9.82
CA HIS A 110 1.14 -6.99 -11.05
C HIS A 110 0.49 -5.85 -11.85
N ALA A 111 -0.84 -5.75 -11.87
CA ALA A 111 -1.53 -4.63 -12.49
C ALA A 111 -1.35 -3.33 -11.70
N CYS A 112 -1.24 -3.40 -10.36
CA CYS A 112 -0.83 -2.25 -9.55
C CYS A 112 0.60 -1.79 -9.89
N ALA A 113 1.53 -2.72 -10.07
CA ALA A 113 2.89 -2.40 -10.53
C ALA A 113 2.87 -1.76 -11.93
N ALA A 114 2.07 -2.29 -12.86
CA ALA A 114 1.88 -1.70 -14.18
C ALA A 114 1.33 -0.26 -14.11
N ALA A 115 0.40 0.01 -13.17
CA ALA A 115 -0.13 1.35 -12.96
C ALA A 115 0.95 2.34 -12.46
N ILE A 116 1.83 1.91 -11.54
CA ILE A 116 2.99 2.71 -11.10
C ILE A 116 3.92 3.00 -12.28
N ALA A 117 4.24 1.97 -13.08
CA ALA A 117 5.08 2.11 -14.27
C ALA A 117 4.46 3.08 -15.30
N SER A 118 3.15 3.03 -15.50
CA SER A 118 2.45 3.95 -16.40
C SER A 118 2.56 5.40 -15.92
N VAL A 119 2.49 5.65 -14.61
CA VAL A 119 2.71 6.98 -14.03
C VAL A 119 4.15 7.44 -14.25
N LEU A 120 5.14 6.56 -14.05
CA LEU A 120 6.54 6.86 -14.34
C LEU A 120 6.75 7.24 -15.80
N THR A 121 6.24 6.43 -16.75
CA THR A 121 6.32 6.73 -18.19
C THR A 121 5.66 8.07 -18.53
N GLN A 122 4.48 8.38 -17.96
CA GLN A 122 3.81 9.66 -18.20
C GLN A 122 4.60 10.87 -17.70
N ILE A 123 5.31 10.74 -16.59
CA ILE A 123 6.09 11.84 -16.00
C ILE A 123 7.44 12.01 -16.70
N THR A 124 8.11 10.90 -17.00
CA THR A 124 9.48 10.90 -17.54
C THR A 124 9.55 10.91 -19.06
N GLY A 125 8.50 10.44 -19.74
CA GLY A 125 8.51 10.17 -21.17
C GLY A 125 9.22 8.86 -21.55
N GLU A 126 9.68 8.07 -20.56
CA GLU A 126 10.46 6.86 -20.80
C GLU A 126 9.55 5.62 -20.89
N ASP A 127 9.40 5.08 -22.09
CA ASP A 127 8.60 3.87 -22.33
C ASP A 127 9.22 2.60 -21.71
N CYS A 128 10.49 2.65 -21.29
CA CYS A 128 11.17 1.50 -20.71
C CYS A 128 10.48 0.97 -19.44
N TYR A 129 9.80 1.83 -18.67
CA TYR A 129 9.07 1.42 -17.47
C TYR A 129 7.87 0.50 -17.79
N ILE A 130 7.16 0.74 -18.90
CA ILE A 130 5.90 0.03 -19.20
C ILE A 130 6.07 -1.23 -20.05
N LYS A 131 7.17 -1.37 -20.81
CA LYS A 131 7.41 -2.50 -21.73
C LYS A 131 7.25 -3.88 -21.09
N GLN A 132 7.68 -4.05 -19.85
CA GLN A 132 7.56 -5.32 -19.12
C GLN A 132 6.13 -5.67 -18.67
N PHE A 133 5.14 -4.79 -18.93
CA PHE A 133 3.74 -4.95 -18.53
C PHE A 133 2.79 -5.09 -19.72
N GLU A 134 3.29 -5.24 -20.96
CA GLU A 134 2.46 -5.30 -22.18
C GLU A 134 1.37 -6.39 -22.15
N THR A 135 1.62 -7.50 -21.44
CA THR A 135 0.68 -8.62 -21.32
C THR A 135 -0.15 -8.59 -20.04
N ILE A 136 -0.02 -7.55 -19.21
CA ILE A 136 -0.74 -7.44 -17.94
C ILE A 136 -2.08 -6.77 -18.17
N GLU A 137 -3.15 -7.43 -17.71
CA GLU A 137 -4.50 -6.90 -17.78
C GLU A 137 -4.65 -5.57 -17.03
N PRO A 138 -5.47 -4.63 -17.53
CA PRO A 138 -5.70 -3.35 -16.88
C PRO A 138 -6.20 -3.50 -15.44
N LEU A 139 -5.69 -2.65 -14.55
CA LEU A 139 -6.09 -2.65 -13.15
C LEU A 139 -7.59 -2.30 -13.00
N PRO A 140 -8.41 -3.17 -12.38
CA PRO A 140 -9.82 -2.86 -12.16
C PRO A 140 -10.00 -1.62 -11.29
N ARG A 141 -10.90 -0.72 -11.68
CA ARG A 141 -11.22 0.48 -10.91
C ARG A 141 -11.98 0.13 -9.64
N VAL A 142 -11.55 0.68 -8.52
CA VAL A 142 -12.27 0.62 -7.24
C VAL A 142 -12.71 2.02 -6.87
N LYS A 143 -14.02 2.20 -6.66
CA LYS A 143 -14.56 3.45 -6.14
C LYS A 143 -14.10 3.61 -4.69
N PRO A 144 -13.54 4.77 -4.30
CA PRO A 144 -13.28 5.02 -2.89
C PRO A 144 -14.58 5.14 -2.09
N TRP A 145 -14.49 4.98 -0.78
CA TRP A 145 -15.66 4.76 0.10
C TRP A 145 -15.84 5.85 1.14
N THR A 146 -17.10 6.04 1.53
CA THR A 146 -17.51 6.81 2.69
C THR A 146 -17.39 5.99 3.98
N THR A 147 -17.44 6.67 5.12
CA THR A 147 -17.45 6.02 6.43
C THR A 147 -18.65 5.06 6.57
N ALA A 148 -19.81 5.39 5.98
CA ALA A 148 -20.98 4.52 5.99
C ALA A 148 -20.78 3.25 5.15
N GLU A 149 -20.19 3.37 3.95
CA GLU A 149 -19.85 2.22 3.08
C GLU A 149 -18.81 1.32 3.76
N ALA A 150 -17.76 1.90 4.36
CA ALA A 150 -16.76 1.17 5.15
C ALA A 150 -17.38 0.35 6.29
N ARG A 151 -18.30 0.91 7.07
CA ARG A 151 -19.03 0.16 8.11
C ARG A 151 -19.83 -1.00 7.53
N LYS A 152 -20.47 -0.80 6.37
CA LYS A 152 -21.21 -1.87 5.68
C LYS A 152 -20.27 -2.98 5.21
N MET A 153 -19.10 -2.63 4.66
CA MET A 153 -18.06 -3.58 4.25
C MET A 153 -17.53 -4.38 5.46
N ALA A 154 -17.31 -3.71 6.60
CA ALA A 154 -16.87 -4.34 7.84
C ALA A 154 -17.87 -5.38 8.36
N ARG A 155 -19.16 -5.04 8.41
CA ARG A 155 -20.23 -5.98 8.82
C ARG A 155 -20.32 -7.21 7.91
N LYS A 156 -19.97 -7.05 6.62
CA LYS A 156 -19.96 -8.13 5.63
C LYS A 156 -18.65 -8.91 5.58
N ASN A 157 -17.69 -8.59 6.45
CA ASN A 157 -16.34 -9.16 6.41
C ASN A 157 -15.66 -9.04 5.04
N PHE A 158 -15.95 -7.96 4.30
CA PHE A 158 -15.50 -7.77 2.92
C PHE A 158 -13.98 -7.96 2.76
N ARG A 159 -13.18 -7.33 3.64
CA ARG A 159 -11.72 -7.48 3.71
C ARG A 159 -11.27 -8.92 3.96
N GLN A 160 -11.94 -9.60 4.90
CA GLN A 160 -11.58 -10.98 5.23
C GLN A 160 -11.84 -11.93 4.06
N ASN A 161 -12.91 -11.70 3.29
CA ASN A 161 -13.29 -12.57 2.19
C ASN A 161 -12.20 -12.60 1.12
N TYR A 162 -11.78 -11.45 0.58
CA TYR A 162 -10.75 -11.45 -0.46
C TYR A 162 -9.37 -11.85 0.06
N LEU A 163 -9.03 -11.56 1.32
CA LEU A 163 -7.76 -12.00 1.91
C LEU A 163 -7.72 -13.53 2.11
N ASN A 164 -8.86 -14.14 2.45
CA ASN A 164 -8.98 -15.60 2.55
C ASN A 164 -8.95 -16.26 1.17
N GLU A 165 -9.69 -15.72 0.20
CA GLU A 165 -9.68 -16.18 -1.20
C GLU A 165 -8.25 -16.25 -1.76
N MET A 166 -7.41 -15.27 -1.43
CA MET A 166 -6.01 -15.19 -1.87
C MET A 166 -5.02 -15.88 -0.93
N GLY A 167 -5.49 -16.56 0.13
CA GLY A 167 -4.63 -17.35 1.01
C GLY A 167 -3.67 -16.55 1.90
N ILE A 168 -3.89 -15.24 2.07
CA ILE A 168 -2.98 -14.33 2.80
C ILE A 168 -2.80 -14.75 4.28
N PHE A 169 -3.86 -15.29 4.90
CA PHE A 169 -3.84 -15.67 6.33
C PHE A 169 -3.34 -17.11 6.62
N VAL A 170 -3.01 -17.91 5.60
CA VAL A 170 -2.82 -19.36 5.76
C VAL A 170 -1.45 -19.77 6.35
N SER A 171 -0.50 -18.84 6.53
CA SER A 171 0.86 -19.19 6.98
C SER A 171 1.11 -19.15 8.50
N SER A 172 0.15 -18.74 9.34
CA SER A 172 0.40 -18.59 10.79
C SER A 172 0.05 -19.80 11.67
N GLN A 173 -0.61 -20.84 11.13
CA GLN A 173 -1.08 -21.98 11.95
C GLN A 173 -0.17 -23.22 11.96
N LYS A 174 0.84 -23.33 11.08
CA LYS A 174 1.70 -24.54 11.04
C LYS A 174 2.75 -24.65 12.15
N THR A 175 3.01 -23.60 12.93
CA THR A 175 4.02 -23.63 14.02
C THR A 175 3.47 -23.92 15.41
N ARG A 176 2.15 -23.97 15.62
CA ARG A 176 1.58 -24.24 16.96
C ARG A 176 1.35 -25.72 17.30
N LYS A 177 1.42 -26.64 16.33
CA LYS A 177 1.08 -28.06 16.55
C LYS A 177 2.25 -28.99 16.92
N LYS A 178 3.48 -28.49 17.08
CA LYS A 178 4.67 -29.32 17.41
C LYS A 178 5.18 -29.22 18.86
N ARG A 179 4.53 -28.43 19.73
CA ARG A 179 4.96 -28.26 21.14
C ARG A 179 4.14 -29.05 22.18
N SER A 180 3.08 -29.78 21.79
CA SER A 180 2.27 -30.57 22.73
C SER A 180 2.73 -32.03 22.89
N ASP A 181 3.58 -32.58 22.02
CA ASP A 181 3.89 -34.03 22.01
C ASP A 181 5.25 -34.39 22.61
N ARG A 182 5.83 -33.54 23.45
CA ARG A 182 7.01 -33.88 24.28
C ARG A 182 6.73 -33.59 25.74
N LYS A 183 5.85 -34.41 26.33
CA LYS A 183 5.82 -34.71 27.76
C LYS A 183 4.97 -35.98 27.96
N LYS A 184 5.61 -37.12 27.79
CA LYS A 184 5.31 -38.38 28.48
C LYS A 184 6.63 -39.06 28.76
#